data_AF-A0AA38C7P4-F1
#
_entry.id   AF-A0AA38C7P4-F1
#
_cell.length_a   1.000
_cell.length_b   1.000
_cell.length_c   1.000
_cell.angle_alpha   90.00
_cell.angle_beta   90.00
_cell.angle_gamma   90.00
#
_symmetry.space_group_name_H-M   'P 1'
#
loop_
_entity.id
_entity.type
_entity.pdbx_description
1 polymer ?
#
loop_
_entity_poly.entity_id
_entity_poly.type
_entity_poly.pdbx_seq_one_letter_code
_entity_poly.pdbx_strand_id
1 'polypeptide(L)'
;WNSWNHFGCNVDEKIIRETADALISTGISKLGYTYINIDDCWAELERDKTGKVVPRASTFPSGIRALADYVHQKGLKLGIYSDAGQYTCQKQPGSLGFEEKDAHTFAEWGIDYLKYDNCFDDGSKPESRYPRMRDALLRTGRPIFYSICEWGVDNPATWAPNVGNSWRTTTDIENKWESIISRADQNNNWADYAGPGGWNDPLGVQGKKVSQQADLEVWAGPLTNRRIAIILWNRSLSRARITARWKTIGLHSSVAAKVRNLWR
;
A
#
# COMPACT_ATOMS: atom_id res chain seq x y z
N TRP A 1 7.64 3.12 3.17
CA TRP A 1 8.56 3.01 2.02
C TRP A 1 8.46 1.60 1.46
N ASN A 2 8.65 1.41 0.16
CA ASN A 2 8.70 0.10 -0.49
C ASN A 2 9.83 0.10 -1.54
N SER A 3 10.55 -1.01 -1.70
CA SER A 3 11.72 -1.11 -2.56
C SER A 3 11.42 -1.04 -4.07
N TRP A 4 10.22 -1.43 -4.52
CA TRP A 4 9.94 -1.78 -5.91
C TRP A 4 10.18 -0.66 -6.92
N ASN A 5 9.57 0.51 -6.71
CA ASN A 5 9.54 1.59 -7.71
C ASN A 5 10.92 2.14 -8.12
N HIS A 6 11.95 1.91 -7.31
CA HIS A 6 13.31 2.34 -7.61
C HIS A 6 14.28 1.17 -7.79
N PHE A 7 14.22 0.18 -6.89
CA PHE A 7 15.20 -0.90 -6.86
C PHE A 7 14.77 -2.13 -7.68
N GLY A 8 13.47 -2.34 -7.89
CA GLY A 8 12.97 -3.59 -8.48
C GLY A 8 13.58 -4.81 -7.79
N CYS A 9 14.17 -5.72 -8.57
CA CYS A 9 14.86 -6.90 -8.06
C CYS A 9 16.31 -6.67 -7.58
N ASN A 10 16.83 -5.44 -7.70
CA ASN A 10 18.14 -5.07 -7.19
C ASN A 10 18.02 -4.59 -5.72
N VAL A 11 17.43 -5.44 -4.88
CA VAL A 11 17.24 -5.17 -3.44
C VAL A 11 18.06 -6.16 -2.61
N ASP A 12 18.69 -5.66 -1.56
CA ASP A 12 19.48 -6.44 -0.61
C ASP A 12 19.31 -5.92 0.83
N GLU A 13 19.80 -6.67 1.82
CA GLU A 13 19.67 -6.29 3.22
C GLU A 13 20.35 -4.96 3.55
N LYS A 14 21.41 -4.59 2.82
CA LYS A 14 22.15 -3.36 3.05
C LYS A 14 21.28 -2.16 2.67
N ILE A 15 20.62 -2.20 1.51
CA ILE A 15 19.67 -1.18 1.06
C ILE A 15 18.54 -1.00 2.09
N ILE A 16 18.01 -2.09 2.65
CA ILE A 16 16.95 -2.02 3.66
C ILE A 16 17.47 -1.36 4.95
N ARG A 17 18.66 -1.74 5.43
CA ARG A 17 19.28 -1.15 6.63
C ARG A 17 19.56 0.34 6.44
N GLU A 18 20.18 0.73 5.33
CA GLU A 18 20.49 2.12 5.01
C GLU A 18 19.22 2.97 4.83
N THR A 19 18.16 2.39 4.25
CA THR A 19 16.86 3.06 4.15
C THR A 19 16.24 3.28 5.53
N ALA A 20 16.37 2.31 6.44
CA ALA A 20 15.93 2.47 7.83
C ALA A 20 16.68 3.63 8.52
N ASP A 21 18.00 3.68 8.34
CA ASP A 21 18.82 4.78 8.86
C ASP A 21 18.43 6.13 8.27
N ALA A 22 18.16 6.18 6.96
CA ALA A 22 17.73 7.39 6.27
C ALA A 22 16.37 7.88 6.79
N LEU A 23 15.38 7.00 7.01
CA LEU A 23 14.08 7.38 7.58
C LEU A 23 14.21 8.02 8.97
N ILE A 24 15.18 7.59 9.77
CA ILE A 24 15.48 8.19 11.08
C ILE A 24 16.20 9.53 10.91
N SER A 25 17.34 9.53 10.20
CA SER A 25 18.24 10.69 10.13
C SER A 25 17.62 11.89 9.42
N THR A 26 16.79 11.65 8.40
CA THR A 26 16.05 12.70 7.69
C THR A 26 14.84 13.22 8.47
N GLY A 27 14.46 12.57 9.58
CA GLY A 27 13.28 12.90 10.36
C GLY A 27 11.94 12.48 9.73
N ILE A 28 11.95 11.81 8.57
CA ILE A 28 10.73 11.34 7.88
C ILE A 28 9.94 10.36 8.76
N SER A 29 10.60 9.51 9.53
CA SER A 29 9.97 8.63 10.52
C SER A 29 9.13 9.39 11.56
N LYS A 30 9.58 10.57 12.00
CA LYS A 30 8.85 11.44 12.95
C LYS A 30 7.58 12.03 12.35
N LEU A 31 7.44 12.00 11.02
CA LEU A 31 6.23 12.40 10.30
C LEU A 31 5.24 11.24 10.12
N GLY A 32 5.56 10.03 10.63
CA GLY A 32 4.66 8.86 10.61
C GLY A 32 5.03 7.78 9.59
N TYR A 33 6.12 7.93 8.83
CA TYR A 33 6.58 6.92 7.89
C TYR A 33 7.37 5.82 8.62
N THR A 34 6.67 4.80 9.11
CA THR A 34 7.27 3.76 9.97
C THR A 34 7.49 2.41 9.29
N TYR A 35 6.79 2.11 8.19
CA TYR A 35 6.92 0.82 7.49
C TYR A 35 8.02 0.87 6.42
N ILE A 36 8.93 -0.10 6.46
CA ILE A 36 9.93 -0.38 5.43
C ILE A 36 9.57 -1.72 4.81
N ASN A 37 9.04 -1.70 3.59
CA ASN A 37 8.49 -2.89 2.95
C ASN A 37 9.47 -3.40 1.90
N ILE A 38 9.92 -4.64 2.07
CA ILE A 38 10.65 -5.39 1.04
C ILE A 38 9.59 -5.89 0.04
N ASP A 39 9.77 -5.57 -1.24
CA ASP A 39 8.92 -6.08 -2.32
C ASP A 39 9.44 -7.43 -2.85
N ASP A 40 9.07 -7.82 -4.08
CA ASP A 40 9.53 -9.06 -4.72
C ASP A 40 11.07 -9.19 -4.75
N CYS A 41 11.56 -10.37 -5.16
CA CYS A 41 12.98 -10.68 -5.32
C CYS A 41 13.81 -10.85 -4.01
N TRP A 42 13.17 -11.11 -2.87
CA TRP A 42 13.87 -11.30 -1.57
C TRP A 42 14.21 -12.77 -1.21
N ALA A 43 13.47 -13.74 -1.73
CA ALA A 43 13.62 -15.16 -1.42
C ALA A 43 14.56 -15.96 -2.37
N GLU A 44 14.94 -17.16 -1.95
CA GLU A 44 15.43 -18.19 -2.86
C GLU A 44 14.34 -18.62 -3.86
N LEU A 45 14.74 -19.21 -4.98
CA LEU A 45 13.81 -19.70 -6.01
C LEU A 45 13.06 -20.96 -5.57
N GLU A 46 13.59 -21.68 -4.59
CA GLU A 46 13.01 -22.90 -4.05
C GLU A 46 12.78 -22.76 -2.55
N ARG A 47 11.72 -23.42 -2.07
CA ARG A 47 11.48 -23.61 -0.64
C ARG A 47 12.49 -24.60 -0.08
N ASP A 48 12.73 -24.55 1.23
CA ASP A 48 13.56 -25.57 1.87
C ASP A 48 12.86 -26.95 1.90
N LYS A 49 13.57 -27.97 2.41
CA LYS A 49 13.06 -29.34 2.53
C LYS A 49 11.81 -29.46 3.43
N THR A 50 11.54 -28.47 4.27
CA THR A 50 10.35 -28.41 5.12
C THR A 50 9.20 -27.66 4.45
N GLY A 51 9.43 -27.10 3.26
CA GLY A 51 8.50 -26.31 2.48
C GLY A 51 8.39 -24.84 2.93
N LYS A 52 9.31 -24.34 3.75
CA LYS A 52 9.34 -22.91 4.14
C LYS A 52 10.00 -22.07 3.05
N VAL A 53 9.52 -20.85 2.88
CA VAL A 53 10.23 -19.81 2.11
C VAL A 53 11.57 -19.50 2.77
N VAL A 54 12.62 -19.28 1.98
CA VAL A 54 13.99 -19.06 2.45
C VAL A 54 14.46 -17.70 1.94
N PRO A 55 15.01 -16.81 2.79
CA PRO A 55 15.63 -15.58 2.33
C PRO A 55 16.82 -15.87 1.42
N ARG A 56 16.99 -15.10 0.34
CA ARG A 56 18.10 -15.30 -0.59
C ARG A 56 19.44 -15.04 0.11
N ALA A 57 20.31 -16.04 0.21
CA ALA A 57 21.55 -15.92 0.97
C ALA A 57 22.52 -14.89 0.37
N SER A 58 22.47 -14.66 -0.94
CA SER A 58 23.35 -13.71 -1.62
C SER A 58 22.98 -12.24 -1.41
N THR A 59 21.71 -11.93 -1.12
CA THR A 59 21.22 -10.55 -0.92
C THR A 59 20.72 -10.29 0.50
N PHE A 60 20.30 -11.33 1.24
CA PHE A 60 19.87 -11.28 2.63
C PHE A 60 20.64 -12.31 3.50
N PRO A 61 21.98 -12.26 3.54
CA PRO A 61 22.81 -13.25 4.22
C PRO A 61 22.53 -13.38 5.73
N SER A 62 22.05 -12.32 6.38
CA SER A 62 21.68 -12.34 7.81
C SER A 62 20.31 -12.99 8.08
N GLY A 63 19.52 -13.23 7.03
CA GLY A 63 18.13 -13.64 7.12
C GLY A 63 17.17 -12.51 7.52
N ILE A 64 15.88 -12.73 7.28
CA ILE A 64 14.84 -11.70 7.48
C ILE A 64 14.60 -11.39 8.96
N ARG A 65 14.71 -12.37 9.86
CA ARG A 65 14.55 -12.13 11.30
C ARG A 65 15.56 -11.11 11.84
N ALA A 66 16.84 -11.28 11.52
CA ALA A 66 17.88 -10.34 11.95
C ALA A 66 17.68 -8.94 11.34
N LEU A 67 17.11 -8.86 10.13
CA LEU A 67 16.76 -7.60 9.49
C LEU A 67 15.55 -6.94 10.17
N ALA A 68 14.53 -7.71 10.54
CA ALA A 68 13.39 -7.23 11.31
C ALA A 68 13.84 -6.69 12.67
N ASP A 69 14.67 -7.43 13.41
CA ASP A 69 15.22 -7.00 14.70
C ASP A 69 15.96 -5.65 14.56
N TYR A 70 16.76 -5.47 13.50
CA TYR A 70 17.45 -4.19 13.23
C TYR A 70 16.47 -3.03 13.00
N VAL A 71 15.43 -3.27 12.20
CA VAL A 71 14.40 -2.26 11.88
C VAL A 71 13.59 -1.91 13.14
N HIS A 72 13.23 -2.90 13.95
CA HIS A 72 12.51 -2.71 15.21
C HIS A 72 13.32 -1.95 16.25
N GLN A 73 14.63 -2.20 16.36
CA GLN A 73 15.52 -1.44 17.26
C GLN A 73 15.55 0.06 16.94
N LYS A 74 15.20 0.45 15.72
CA LYS A 74 15.06 1.86 15.30
C LYS A 74 13.66 2.44 15.53
N GLY A 75 12.74 1.66 16.11
CA GLY A 75 11.34 2.03 16.28
C GLY A 75 10.54 2.02 14.96
N LEU A 76 11.03 1.33 13.93
CA LEU A 76 10.38 1.17 12.64
C LEU A 76 9.75 -0.24 12.55
N LYS A 77 9.05 -0.51 11.46
CA LYS A 77 8.35 -1.77 11.18
C LYS A 77 8.81 -2.36 9.85
N LEU A 78 8.97 -3.67 9.78
CA LEU A 78 9.41 -4.36 8.56
C LEU A 78 8.23 -5.03 7.87
N GLY A 79 8.07 -4.74 6.58
CA GLY A 79 7.14 -5.42 5.69
C GLY A 79 7.83 -6.38 4.74
N ILE A 80 7.10 -7.40 4.32
CA ILE A 80 7.51 -8.38 3.32
C ILE A 80 6.45 -8.52 2.23
N TYR A 81 6.80 -9.27 1.20
CA TYR A 81 5.98 -9.51 0.04
C TYR A 81 5.83 -11.00 -0.24
N SER A 82 4.64 -11.40 -0.67
CA SER A 82 4.37 -12.71 -1.28
C SER A 82 3.23 -12.57 -2.29
N ASP A 83 2.75 -13.68 -2.81
CA ASP A 83 1.75 -13.75 -3.85
C ASP A 83 0.66 -14.80 -3.51
N ALA A 84 -0.59 -14.46 -3.83
CA ALA A 84 -1.75 -15.35 -3.80
C ALA A 84 -1.78 -16.35 -4.97
N GLY A 85 -0.66 -16.64 -5.61
CA GLY A 85 -0.47 -17.70 -6.60
C GLY A 85 0.67 -18.66 -6.27
N GLN A 86 0.99 -19.53 -7.23
CA GLN A 86 2.07 -20.53 -7.10
C GLN A 86 3.45 -19.88 -7.04
N TYR A 87 3.61 -18.75 -7.71
CA TYR A 87 4.84 -17.98 -7.77
C TYR A 87 4.53 -16.50 -7.58
N THR A 88 5.52 -15.74 -7.11
CA THR A 88 5.48 -14.29 -7.22
C THR A 88 5.56 -13.83 -8.67
N CYS A 89 5.21 -12.58 -8.93
CA CYS A 89 5.38 -11.97 -10.25
C CYS A 89 6.82 -12.08 -10.80
N GLN A 90 7.84 -12.16 -9.94
CA GLN A 90 9.24 -12.43 -10.31
C GLN A 90 9.68 -13.89 -10.13
N LYS A 91 8.72 -14.81 -10.06
CA LYS A 91 8.91 -16.28 -10.08
C LYS A 91 9.63 -16.86 -8.87
N GLN A 92 9.59 -16.20 -7.72
CA GLN A 92 9.93 -16.82 -6.43
C GLN A 92 8.74 -17.63 -5.92
N PRO A 93 8.89 -18.50 -4.90
CA PRO A 93 7.75 -19.23 -4.36
C PRO A 93 6.63 -18.29 -3.87
N GLY A 94 5.45 -18.42 -4.44
CA GLY A 94 4.23 -17.79 -3.94
C GLY A 94 3.63 -18.60 -2.79
N SER A 95 2.58 -18.08 -2.14
CA SER A 95 2.02 -18.66 -0.92
C SER A 95 0.71 -19.41 -1.12
N LEU A 96 0.22 -19.56 -2.35
CA LEU A 96 -1.01 -20.32 -2.61
C LEU A 96 -0.85 -21.79 -2.18
N GLY A 97 -1.70 -22.24 -1.24
CA GLY A 97 -1.61 -23.58 -0.63
C GLY A 97 -0.55 -23.72 0.49
N PHE A 98 0.21 -22.65 0.76
CA PHE A 98 1.22 -22.59 1.83
C PHE A 98 0.93 -21.48 2.85
N GLU A 99 -0.28 -20.90 2.82
CA GLU A 99 -0.63 -19.66 3.52
C GLU A 99 -0.31 -19.73 5.02
N GLU A 100 -0.68 -20.84 5.65
CA GLU A 100 -0.43 -21.12 7.06
C GLU A 100 1.05 -21.16 7.42
N LYS A 101 1.81 -21.90 6.61
CA LYS A 101 3.24 -22.09 6.84
C LYS A 101 3.99 -20.79 6.65
N ASP A 102 3.63 -20.03 5.62
CA ASP A 102 4.26 -18.77 5.29
C ASP A 102 3.87 -17.69 6.30
N ALA A 103 2.60 -17.59 6.68
CA ALA A 103 2.16 -16.68 7.73
C ALA A 103 2.90 -16.95 9.05
N HIS A 104 3.00 -18.21 9.49
CA HIS A 104 3.79 -18.57 10.67
C HIS A 104 5.27 -18.20 10.51
N THR A 105 5.87 -18.45 9.34
CA THR A 105 7.27 -18.07 9.06
C THR A 105 7.47 -16.56 9.15
N PHE A 106 6.56 -15.77 8.58
CA PHE A 106 6.61 -14.31 8.65
C PHE A 106 6.44 -13.81 10.09
N ALA A 107 5.55 -14.42 10.86
CA ALA A 107 5.37 -14.09 12.28
C ALA A 107 6.61 -14.46 13.12
N GLU A 108 7.23 -15.62 12.88
CA GLU A 108 8.48 -16.06 13.51
C GLU A 108 9.64 -15.10 13.23
N TRP A 109 9.68 -14.51 12.02
CA TRP A 109 10.68 -13.50 11.66
C TRP A 109 10.37 -12.10 12.18
N GLY A 110 9.18 -11.87 12.73
CA GLY A 110 8.80 -10.55 13.25
C GLY A 110 8.30 -9.58 12.17
N ILE A 111 7.76 -10.06 11.06
CA ILE A 111 7.15 -9.19 10.04
C ILE A 111 5.93 -8.46 10.59
N ASP A 112 5.75 -7.19 10.18
CA ASP A 112 4.65 -6.32 10.62
C ASP A 112 3.67 -5.98 9.50
N TYR A 113 4.02 -6.28 8.25
CA TYR A 113 3.26 -5.93 7.06
C TYR A 113 3.47 -6.99 5.97
N LEU A 114 2.39 -7.44 5.31
CA LEU A 114 2.44 -8.29 4.13
C LEU A 114 1.77 -7.59 2.95
N LYS A 115 2.52 -7.32 1.87
CA LYS A 115 1.95 -7.09 0.53
C LYS A 115 1.71 -8.46 -0.11
N TYR A 116 0.51 -8.71 -0.60
CA TYR A 116 0.12 -10.00 -1.15
C TYR A 116 -0.43 -9.84 -2.56
N ASP A 117 0.35 -10.28 -3.54
CA ASP A 117 0.10 -10.07 -4.97
C ASP A 117 -0.81 -11.14 -5.58
N ASN A 118 -1.00 -11.10 -6.91
CA ASN A 118 -1.99 -11.91 -7.61
C ASN A 118 -1.47 -12.57 -8.91
N CYS A 119 -0.16 -12.78 -9.06
CA CYS A 119 0.39 -13.47 -10.23
C CYS A 119 0.26 -14.99 -10.09
N PHE A 120 0.32 -15.73 -11.21
CA PHE A 120 0.37 -17.21 -11.21
C PHE A 120 -0.71 -17.91 -10.36
N ASP A 121 -1.94 -17.38 -10.37
CA ASP A 121 -3.07 -18.00 -9.69
C ASP A 121 -3.48 -19.35 -10.33
N ASP A 122 -4.36 -20.08 -9.63
CA ASP A 122 -4.92 -21.36 -10.06
C ASP A 122 -6.24 -21.21 -10.83
N GLY A 123 -6.55 -20.01 -11.34
CA GLY A 123 -7.81 -19.66 -11.96
C GLY A 123 -8.94 -19.35 -10.96
N SER A 124 -8.69 -19.46 -9.64
CA SER A 124 -9.67 -19.07 -8.63
C SER A 124 -9.68 -17.56 -8.38
N LYS A 125 -10.85 -17.04 -8.00
CA LYS A 125 -11.06 -15.61 -7.79
C LYS A 125 -10.29 -15.07 -6.58
N PRO A 126 -9.87 -13.79 -6.61
CA PRO A 126 -9.28 -13.12 -5.44
C PRO A 126 -10.12 -13.25 -4.17
N GLU A 127 -11.45 -13.08 -4.28
CA GLU A 127 -12.40 -13.24 -3.16
C GLU A 127 -12.31 -14.61 -2.46
N SER A 128 -11.81 -15.65 -3.13
CA SER A 128 -11.59 -16.99 -2.55
C SER A 128 -10.20 -17.15 -1.96
N ARG A 129 -9.17 -16.58 -2.60
CA ARG A 129 -7.76 -16.80 -2.22
C ARG A 129 -7.30 -15.91 -1.07
N TYR A 130 -7.62 -14.61 -1.13
CA TYR A 130 -7.15 -13.65 -0.14
C TYR A 130 -7.63 -13.91 1.30
N PRO A 131 -8.89 -14.38 1.54
CA PRO A 131 -9.32 -14.76 2.88
C PRO A 131 -8.49 -15.89 3.51
N ARG A 132 -7.91 -16.80 2.72
CA ARG A 132 -7.08 -17.90 3.25
C ARG A 132 -5.83 -17.37 3.94
N MET A 133 -5.15 -16.41 3.30
CA MET A 133 -3.98 -15.76 3.88
C MET A 133 -4.36 -14.83 5.04
N ARG A 134 -5.48 -14.11 4.98
CA ARG A 134 -6.00 -13.38 6.15
C ARG A 134 -6.14 -14.31 7.36
N ASP A 135 -6.82 -15.44 7.20
CA ASP A 135 -7.09 -16.36 8.30
C ASP A 135 -5.81 -17.01 8.83
N ALA A 136 -4.83 -17.28 7.95
CA ALA A 136 -3.49 -17.72 8.34
C ALA A 136 -2.76 -16.66 9.17
N LEU A 137 -2.72 -15.39 8.71
CA LEU A 137 -2.09 -14.28 9.44
C LEU A 137 -2.72 -14.08 10.83
N LEU A 138 -4.05 -14.09 10.92
CA LEU A 138 -4.76 -13.94 12.20
C LEU A 138 -4.41 -15.06 13.18
N ARG A 139 -4.26 -16.30 12.70
CA ARG A 139 -3.92 -17.46 13.54
C ARG A 139 -2.50 -17.44 14.10
N THR A 140 -1.60 -16.66 13.51
CA THR A 140 -0.25 -16.49 14.07
C THR A 140 -0.25 -15.77 15.41
N GLY A 141 -1.32 -15.00 15.72
CA GLY A 141 -1.40 -14.14 16.90
C GLY A 141 -0.53 -12.88 16.84
N ARG A 142 0.30 -12.71 15.79
CA ARG A 142 1.06 -11.47 15.55
C ARG A 142 0.23 -10.51 14.70
N PRO A 143 0.04 -9.24 15.10
CA PRO A 143 -0.58 -8.25 14.23
C PRO A 143 0.30 -7.96 13.00
N ILE A 144 -0.16 -8.39 11.83
CA ILE A 144 0.50 -8.13 10.54
C ILE A 144 -0.48 -7.34 9.67
N PHE A 145 -0.08 -6.14 9.23
CA PHE A 145 -0.88 -5.33 8.32
C PHE A 145 -1.00 -6.06 6.98
N TYR A 146 -2.23 -6.30 6.51
CA TYR A 146 -2.47 -7.09 5.31
C TYR A 146 -2.89 -6.21 4.12
N SER A 147 -2.01 -6.13 3.12
CA SER A 147 -2.17 -5.29 1.93
C SER A 147 -2.41 -6.13 0.69
N ILE A 148 -3.65 -6.10 0.20
CA ILE A 148 -4.14 -6.84 -0.96
C ILE A 148 -3.66 -6.18 -2.25
N CYS A 149 -3.14 -6.96 -3.20
CA CYS A 149 -2.57 -6.47 -4.47
C CYS A 149 -3.04 -7.33 -5.64
N GLU A 150 -4.32 -7.21 -6.02
CA GLU A 150 -4.90 -7.90 -7.19
C GLU A 150 -5.21 -6.96 -8.36
N TRP A 151 -4.66 -5.75 -8.31
CA TRP A 151 -4.76 -4.71 -9.34
C TRP A 151 -6.17 -4.22 -9.69
N GLY A 152 -7.17 -4.42 -8.82
CA GLY A 152 -8.57 -4.06 -9.06
C GLY A 152 -9.41 -5.18 -9.70
N VAL A 153 -8.86 -6.38 -9.88
CA VAL A 153 -9.56 -7.57 -10.39
C VAL A 153 -10.72 -7.96 -9.48
N ASP A 154 -11.91 -8.08 -10.07
CA ASP A 154 -13.15 -8.36 -9.33
C ASP A 154 -13.48 -7.30 -8.26
N ASN A 155 -13.12 -6.03 -8.51
CA ASN A 155 -13.60 -4.85 -7.77
C ASN A 155 -13.35 -4.93 -6.24
N PRO A 156 -12.09 -4.95 -5.77
CA PRO A 156 -11.70 -5.25 -4.40
C PRO A 156 -12.36 -4.37 -3.35
N ALA A 157 -12.67 -3.13 -3.69
CA ALA A 157 -13.37 -2.21 -2.81
C ALA A 157 -14.71 -2.77 -2.25
N THR A 158 -15.38 -3.69 -2.96
CA THR A 158 -16.65 -4.26 -2.52
C THR A 158 -16.53 -5.42 -1.53
N TRP A 159 -15.34 -6.03 -1.39
CA TRP A 159 -15.14 -7.24 -0.56
C TRP A 159 -13.89 -7.19 0.34
N ALA A 160 -12.80 -6.56 -0.12
CA ALA A 160 -11.53 -6.45 0.58
C ALA A 160 -11.59 -5.74 1.95
N PRO A 161 -12.53 -4.81 2.25
CA PRO A 161 -12.67 -4.25 3.60
C PRO A 161 -12.87 -5.29 4.70
N ASN A 162 -13.45 -6.45 4.38
CA ASN A 162 -13.65 -7.56 5.33
C ASN A 162 -12.50 -8.56 5.34
N VAL A 163 -11.43 -8.29 4.57
CA VAL A 163 -10.34 -9.24 4.34
C VAL A 163 -8.99 -8.66 4.74
N GLY A 164 -8.64 -7.48 4.23
CA GLY A 164 -7.34 -6.85 4.45
C GLY A 164 -7.48 -5.43 4.99
N ASN A 165 -6.34 -4.81 5.29
CA ASN A 165 -6.28 -3.45 5.81
C ASN A 165 -6.19 -2.39 4.69
N SER A 166 -5.75 -2.79 3.50
CA SER A 166 -5.78 -2.00 2.27
C SER A 166 -5.86 -2.91 1.06
N TRP A 167 -6.28 -2.36 -0.09
CA TRP A 167 -6.29 -3.05 -1.38
C TRP A 167 -5.86 -2.10 -2.50
N ARG A 168 -5.15 -2.66 -3.47
CA ARG A 168 -4.91 -1.99 -4.75
C ARG A 168 -6.24 -1.87 -5.50
N THR A 169 -6.43 -0.79 -6.23
CA THR A 169 -7.63 -0.56 -7.06
C THR A 169 -7.33 -0.50 -8.55
N THR A 170 -6.05 -0.60 -8.91
CA THR A 170 -5.54 -0.41 -10.27
C THR A 170 -4.30 -1.26 -10.51
N THR A 171 -3.97 -1.41 -11.79
CA THR A 171 -2.64 -1.85 -12.24
C THR A 171 -1.52 -0.94 -11.73
N ASP A 172 -0.28 -1.40 -11.93
CA ASP A 172 0.92 -0.71 -11.45
C ASP A 172 1.01 0.74 -11.96
N ILE A 173 1.55 1.60 -11.11
CA ILE A 173 1.87 2.97 -11.48
C ILE A 173 3.23 3.00 -12.19
N GLU A 174 3.39 3.97 -13.07
CA GLU A 174 4.66 4.25 -13.75
C GLU A 174 5.07 5.70 -13.46
N ASN A 175 6.37 6.00 -13.54
CA ASN A 175 6.89 7.35 -13.35
C ASN A 175 6.67 8.25 -14.58
N LYS A 176 5.40 8.40 -14.97
CA LYS A 176 4.95 9.28 -16.06
C LYS A 176 3.61 9.90 -15.69
N TRP A 177 3.38 11.12 -16.18
CA TRP A 177 2.22 11.92 -15.80
C TRP A 177 0.90 11.22 -16.09
N GLU A 178 0.80 10.58 -17.25
CA GLU A 178 -0.38 9.88 -17.72
C GLU A 178 -0.77 8.72 -16.80
N SER A 179 0.24 8.03 -16.25
CA SER A 179 0.00 6.96 -15.29
C SER A 179 -0.55 7.51 -13.98
N ILE A 180 0.08 8.58 -13.45
CA ILE A 180 -0.36 9.24 -12.20
C ILE A 180 -1.83 9.67 -12.31
N ILE A 181 -2.19 10.41 -13.35
CA ILE A 181 -3.57 10.90 -13.52
C ILE A 181 -4.56 9.75 -13.74
N SER A 182 -4.18 8.72 -14.50
CA SER A 182 -5.03 7.55 -14.74
C SER A 182 -5.28 6.75 -13.46
N ARG A 183 -4.28 6.59 -12.59
CA ARG A 183 -4.45 5.95 -11.28
C ARG A 183 -5.38 6.74 -10.37
N ALA A 184 -5.22 8.07 -10.34
CA ALA A 184 -6.10 8.95 -9.56
C ALA A 184 -7.56 8.85 -10.03
N ASP A 185 -7.80 8.90 -11.34
CA ASP A 185 -9.14 8.82 -11.93
C ASP A 185 -9.81 7.47 -11.67
N GLN A 186 -9.09 6.35 -11.85
CA GLN A 186 -9.64 5.01 -11.59
C GLN A 186 -9.93 4.79 -10.11
N ASN A 187 -9.02 5.19 -9.22
CA ASN A 187 -9.21 5.03 -7.77
C ASN A 187 -10.37 5.91 -7.23
N ASN A 188 -10.65 7.05 -7.85
CA ASN A 188 -11.74 7.94 -7.44
C ASN A 188 -13.12 7.25 -7.48
N ASN A 189 -13.31 6.26 -8.34
CA ASN A 189 -14.57 5.51 -8.44
C ASN A 189 -14.89 4.70 -7.17
N TRP A 190 -13.89 4.40 -6.35
CA TRP A 190 -14.00 3.56 -5.15
C TRP A 190 -14.01 4.34 -3.85
N ALA A 191 -14.02 5.67 -3.91
CA ALA A 191 -13.82 6.51 -2.74
C ALA A 191 -14.86 6.32 -1.61
N ASP A 192 -16.07 5.84 -1.93
CA ASP A 192 -17.12 5.53 -0.94
C ASP A 192 -16.85 4.29 -0.08
N TYR A 193 -15.93 3.42 -0.51
CA TYR A 193 -15.63 2.16 0.18
C TYR A 193 -14.45 2.28 1.15
N ALA A 194 -13.68 3.37 1.07
CA ALA A 194 -12.53 3.60 1.93
C ALA A 194 -12.94 4.18 3.29
N GLY A 195 -12.36 3.66 4.36
CA GLY A 195 -12.65 4.12 5.73
C GLY A 195 -11.97 3.27 6.80
N PRO A 196 -12.31 3.49 8.09
CA PRO A 196 -11.54 2.90 9.16
C PRO A 196 -11.35 1.39 9.17
N GLY A 197 -10.08 0.96 9.13
CA GLY A 197 -9.68 -0.45 9.08
C GLY A 197 -9.53 -1.01 7.67
N GLY A 198 -10.07 -0.33 6.65
CA GLY A 198 -9.99 -0.65 5.23
C GLY A 198 -9.63 0.62 4.45
N TRP A 199 -8.36 0.96 4.52
CA TRP A 199 -7.90 2.33 4.36
C TRP A 199 -7.26 2.62 3.02
N ASN A 200 -7.35 3.91 2.69
CA ASN A 200 -6.21 4.73 2.25
C ASN A 200 -5.64 5.69 3.36
N ASP A 201 -6.23 5.88 4.57
CA ASP A 201 -5.65 6.68 5.73
C ASP A 201 -6.43 6.60 7.09
N PRO A 202 -5.86 6.57 8.32
CA PRO A 202 -6.52 6.54 9.65
C PRO A 202 -7.63 7.55 10.10
N LEU A 203 -7.93 8.63 9.37
CA LEU A 203 -9.21 9.38 9.49
C LEU A 203 -10.12 9.10 8.27
N GLY A 204 -9.50 9.14 7.08
CA GLY A 204 -9.65 8.21 5.95
C GLY A 204 -10.85 8.18 5.05
N VAL A 205 -11.74 9.15 5.14
CA VAL A 205 -12.66 9.37 4.02
C VAL A 205 -11.83 9.93 2.87
N GLN A 206 -11.70 9.15 1.80
CA GLN A 206 -10.97 9.59 0.61
C GLN A 206 -11.64 10.83 0.01
N GLY A 207 -10.85 11.86 -0.28
CA GLY A 207 -11.32 13.01 -1.04
C GLY A 207 -11.69 12.61 -2.47
N LYS A 208 -12.72 13.22 -3.02
CA LYS A 208 -13.23 12.91 -4.36
C LYS A 208 -13.12 14.09 -5.30
N LYS A 209 -13.07 13.79 -6.60
CA LYS A 209 -13.30 14.81 -7.62
C LYS A 209 -14.76 15.30 -7.51
N VAL A 210 -14.94 16.58 -7.22
CA VAL A 210 -16.27 17.21 -7.04
C VAL A 210 -16.61 18.18 -8.17
N SER A 211 -15.61 18.60 -8.95
CA SER A 211 -15.81 19.45 -10.13
C SER A 211 -14.75 19.18 -11.18
N GLN A 212 -15.13 19.28 -12.43
CA GLN A 212 -14.22 19.24 -13.57
C GLN A 212 -14.74 20.16 -14.68
N GLN A 213 -13.86 21.01 -15.21
CA GLN A 213 -14.08 21.77 -16.43
C GLN A 213 -12.85 21.63 -17.32
N ALA A 214 -12.97 20.83 -18.39
CA ALA A 214 -11.82 20.36 -19.16
C ALA A 214 -10.76 19.73 -18.23
N ASP A 215 -9.54 20.25 -18.24
CA ASP A 215 -8.41 19.78 -17.43
C ASP A 215 -8.29 20.45 -16.05
N LEU A 216 -9.30 21.25 -15.65
CA LEU A 216 -9.31 21.98 -14.39
C LEU A 216 -10.24 21.31 -13.40
N GLU A 217 -9.66 20.78 -12.33
CA GLU A 217 -10.38 19.95 -11.36
C GLU A 217 -10.40 20.57 -9.97
N VAL A 218 -11.50 20.30 -9.26
CA VAL A 218 -11.62 20.53 -7.82
C VAL A 218 -11.88 19.20 -7.16
N TRP A 219 -11.03 18.84 -6.21
CA TRP A 219 -11.22 17.69 -5.34
C TRP A 219 -11.50 18.16 -3.93
N ALA A 220 -12.38 17.47 -3.21
CA ALA A 220 -12.71 17.79 -1.84
C ALA A 220 -13.00 16.53 -1.01
N GLY A 221 -12.68 16.61 0.27
CA GLY A 221 -12.98 15.55 1.24
C GLY A 221 -13.25 16.14 2.62
N PRO A 222 -14.21 15.58 3.39
CA PRO A 222 -14.46 16.02 4.75
C PRO A 222 -13.29 15.65 5.66
N LEU A 223 -13.03 16.50 6.65
CA LEU A 223 -12.08 16.26 7.73
C LEU A 223 -12.81 16.34 9.07
N THR A 224 -12.14 15.88 10.12
CA THR A 224 -12.61 16.05 11.50
C THR A 224 -12.86 17.52 11.85
N ASN A 225 -13.74 17.74 12.84
CA ASN A 225 -14.14 19.07 13.30
C ASN A 225 -14.81 19.92 12.21
N ARG A 226 -15.60 19.27 11.33
CA ARG A 226 -16.36 19.91 10.24
C ARG A 226 -15.48 20.74 9.28
N ARG A 227 -14.20 20.37 9.16
CA ARG A 227 -13.26 20.97 8.20
C ARG A 227 -13.36 20.25 6.87
N ILE A 228 -12.79 20.83 5.83
CA ILE A 228 -12.75 20.27 4.48
C ILE A 228 -11.34 20.44 3.93
N ALA A 229 -10.81 19.37 3.32
CA ALA A 229 -9.63 19.44 2.48
C ALA A 229 -10.07 19.74 1.04
N ILE A 230 -9.35 20.64 0.36
CA ILE A 230 -9.64 21.02 -1.03
C ILE A 230 -8.33 20.98 -1.82
N ILE A 231 -8.35 20.37 -3.00
CA ILE A 231 -7.28 20.42 -3.99
C ILE A 231 -7.82 21.11 -5.24
N LEU A 232 -7.09 22.11 -5.73
CA LEU A 232 -7.31 22.72 -7.03
C LEU A 232 -6.24 22.17 -7.97
N TRP A 233 -6.64 21.31 -8.91
CA TRP A 233 -5.69 20.57 -9.74
C TRP A 233 -5.79 21.02 -11.20
N ASN A 234 -4.74 21.67 -11.69
CA ASN A 234 -4.59 22.01 -13.10
C ASN A 234 -3.84 20.87 -13.80
N ARG A 235 -4.54 20.08 -14.62
CA ARG A 235 -3.95 18.98 -15.41
C ARG A 235 -3.49 19.43 -16.81
N SER A 236 -3.74 20.69 -17.19
CA SER A 236 -3.34 21.22 -18.49
C SER A 236 -1.86 21.63 -18.53
N LEU A 237 -1.34 21.83 -19.74
CA LEU A 237 0.03 22.30 -19.98
C LEU A 237 0.22 23.81 -19.75
N SER A 238 -0.86 24.55 -19.46
CA SER A 238 -0.83 26.01 -19.37
C SER A 238 -1.33 26.50 -18.02
N ARG A 239 -0.88 27.69 -17.60
CA ARG A 239 -1.37 28.30 -16.37
C ARG A 239 -2.85 28.64 -16.51
N ALA A 240 -3.66 28.17 -15.58
CA ALA A 240 -5.10 28.41 -15.55
C ALA A 240 -5.60 28.81 -14.16
N ARG A 241 -6.74 29.49 -14.11
CA ARG A 241 -7.43 29.84 -12.86
C ARG A 241 -8.48 28.78 -12.54
N ILE A 242 -8.43 28.23 -11.33
CA ILE A 242 -9.42 27.28 -10.81
C ILE A 242 -10.19 27.94 -9.67
N THR A 243 -11.49 27.68 -9.56
CA THR A 243 -12.34 28.22 -8.49
C THR A 243 -13.14 27.10 -7.85
N ALA A 244 -12.85 26.76 -6.60
CA ALA A 244 -13.74 25.92 -5.78
C ALA A 244 -14.91 26.77 -5.27
N ARG A 245 -16.14 26.39 -5.64
CA ARG A 245 -17.36 27.05 -5.18
C ARG A 245 -17.89 26.32 -3.95
N TRP A 246 -18.43 27.05 -2.97
CA TRP A 246 -18.96 26.47 -1.72
C TRP A 246 -19.94 25.33 -1.97
N LYS A 247 -20.93 25.55 -2.85
CA LYS A 247 -21.90 24.52 -3.24
C LYS A 247 -21.24 23.23 -3.71
N THR A 248 -20.14 23.33 -4.46
CA THR A 248 -19.44 22.18 -5.08
C THR A 248 -18.61 21.39 -4.08
N ILE A 249 -18.15 22.03 -3.01
CA ILE A 249 -17.39 21.36 -1.94
C ILE A 249 -18.28 20.97 -0.74
N GLY A 250 -19.61 21.00 -0.91
CA GLY A 250 -20.55 20.60 0.13
C GLY A 250 -20.78 21.64 1.25
N LEU A 251 -20.45 22.91 1.01
CA LEU A 251 -20.73 24.00 1.94
C LEU A 251 -21.92 24.86 1.49
N HIS A 252 -22.69 25.34 2.46
CA HIS A 252 -23.72 26.35 2.21
C HIS A 252 -23.07 27.72 1.92
N SER A 253 -23.70 28.53 1.05
CA SER A 253 -23.14 29.81 0.61
C SER A 253 -22.94 30.83 1.73
N SER A 254 -23.69 30.71 2.83
CA SER A 254 -23.56 31.57 4.01
C SER A 254 -22.41 31.18 4.95
N VAL A 255 -21.72 30.05 4.72
CA VAL A 255 -20.63 29.60 5.59
C VAL A 255 -19.41 30.49 5.40
N ALA A 256 -18.99 31.13 6.47
CA ALA A 256 -17.66 31.73 6.57
C ALA A 256 -16.64 30.65 6.98
N ALA A 257 -15.49 30.60 6.30
CA ALA A 257 -14.43 29.63 6.58
C ALA A 257 -13.07 30.30 6.61
N LYS A 258 -12.20 29.84 7.52
CA LYS A 258 -10.77 30.20 7.51
C LYS A 258 -10.03 29.26 6.54
N VAL A 259 -9.45 29.82 5.49
CA VAL A 259 -8.68 29.05 4.50
C VAL A 259 -7.22 29.00 4.94
N ARG A 260 -6.64 27.79 4.99
CA ARG A 260 -5.22 27.56 5.24
C ARG A 260 -4.60 26.93 3.98
N ASN A 261 -3.58 27.57 3.42
CA ASN A 261 -2.75 26.94 2.40
C ASN A 261 -1.80 25.96 3.09
N LEU A 262 -1.77 24.70 2.64
CA LEU A 262 -0.89 23.67 3.24
C LEU A 262 0.53 23.71 2.69
N TRP A 263 0.75 24.38 1.55
CA TRP A 263 2.03 24.50 0.86
C TRP A 263 2.74 25.84 1.12
N ARG A 264 2.20 26.68 2.01
CA ARG A 264 2.79 27.95 2.46
C ARG A 264 2.74 28.02 3.97
#